data_AF-A0A9Q1BW38-F1
#
_entry.id   AF-A0A9Q1BW38-F1
#
_cell.length_a   1.000
_cell.length_b   1.000
_cell.length_c   1.000
_cell.angle_alpha   90.00
_cell.angle_beta   90.00
_cell.angle_gamma   90.00
#
_symmetry.space_group_name_H-M   'P 1'
#
loop_
_entity.id
_entity.type
_entity.pdbx_description
1 polymer ?
#
loop_
_entity_poly.entity_id
_entity_poly.type
_entity_poly.pdbx_seq_one_letter_code
_entity_poly.pdbx_strand_id
1 'polypeptide(L)'
;MTYGSCRCQPTCNNPQGNPCSYEECPEDETCICSDGFLRFRDECVLARAYGCFVAEIDIVIANNTSYVNADCSKKCTCLENQLSCNLDYDCSSDATCSVVDDIHQCYCNDGYAGDGETCKLIYTDCYDALQDGQINDGIYTVLPSGWPGTPFNVYCDMTTSGGGWTLFQRRIDGVTDFYRNWTSYKHGFGSLDHDKDFWLGNEQLYYLTNQRDYKLRIEITTPELSHEERTLFRIGAENTSYKVLDIGELISGSQVNGMLQTTLRPFSTFDMDNDRCEDINCAEGHRGGWWYSDLLDWCRNCYGGYCAHFQYSDQCHTRCTLGNLNGDWNGVSGDAIFWDNHPHYPVCWVKSAEMKIRPVL
;
A
#
# COMPACT_ATOMS: atom_id res chain seq x y z
N MET A 1 -52.67 43.70 -37.58
CA MET A 1 -51.62 42.71 -37.89
C MET A 1 -50.31 43.23 -37.31
N THR A 2 -49.88 42.66 -36.20
CA THR A 2 -48.53 42.86 -35.64
C THR A 2 -47.87 41.49 -35.65
N TYR A 3 -46.83 41.38 -36.46
CA TYR A 3 -46.07 40.15 -36.72
C TYR A 3 -45.38 39.67 -35.43
N GLY A 4 -45.64 38.42 -35.05
CA GLY A 4 -44.91 37.73 -33.98
C GLY A 4 -43.47 37.48 -34.43
N SER A 5 -42.52 37.73 -33.53
CA SER A 5 -41.10 37.47 -33.73
C SER A 5 -40.84 35.97 -33.79
N CYS A 6 -40.32 35.49 -34.93
CA CYS A 6 -39.79 34.13 -35.04
C CYS A 6 -38.65 33.96 -34.02
N ARG A 7 -38.79 32.99 -33.11
CA ARG A 7 -37.72 32.48 -32.25
C ARG A 7 -37.48 31.02 -32.62
N CYS A 8 -36.27 30.70 -33.08
CA CYS A 8 -35.84 29.32 -33.25
C CYS A 8 -35.61 28.65 -31.89
N GLN A 9 -35.81 27.33 -31.84
CA GLN A 9 -35.52 26.58 -30.63
C GLN A 9 -34.02 26.58 -30.28
N PRO A 10 -33.69 26.64 -28.98
CA PRO A 10 -32.36 26.30 -28.51
C PRO A 10 -32.06 24.84 -28.84
N THR A 11 -31.02 24.61 -29.61
CA THR A 11 -30.45 23.27 -29.84
C THR A 11 -29.20 23.13 -28.98
N CYS A 12 -28.64 21.92 -28.87
CA CYS A 12 -27.37 21.71 -28.18
C CYS A 12 -26.22 22.61 -28.70
N ASN A 13 -26.31 23.08 -29.95
CA ASN A 13 -25.34 23.98 -30.58
C ASN A 13 -25.68 25.49 -30.44
N ASN A 14 -26.86 25.84 -29.90
CA ASN A 14 -27.26 27.23 -29.66
C ASN A 14 -28.19 27.35 -28.43
N PRO A 15 -27.63 27.43 -27.21
CA PRO A 15 -28.40 27.35 -25.96
C PRO A 15 -29.31 28.55 -25.68
N GLN A 16 -29.15 29.67 -26.40
CA GLN A 16 -29.90 30.91 -26.15
C GLN A 16 -30.92 31.27 -27.23
N GLY A 17 -31.06 30.47 -28.31
CA GLY A 17 -32.10 30.62 -29.34
C GLY A 17 -32.29 32.05 -29.84
N ASN A 18 -31.38 32.54 -30.68
CA ASN A 18 -31.50 33.88 -31.31
C ASN A 18 -32.31 33.81 -32.63
N PRO A 19 -32.84 34.93 -33.15
CA PRO A 19 -33.93 34.93 -34.13
C PRO A 19 -33.40 34.52 -35.51
N CYS A 20 -33.78 33.33 -35.99
CA CYS A 20 -33.49 32.96 -37.37
C CYS A 20 -34.37 33.78 -38.34
N SER A 21 -33.82 34.09 -39.51
CA SER A 21 -34.59 34.53 -40.67
C SER A 21 -35.54 33.43 -41.13
N TYR A 22 -36.70 33.83 -41.64
CA TYR A 22 -37.89 33.03 -41.95
C TYR A 22 -37.71 31.84 -42.93
N GLU A 23 -36.49 31.56 -43.41
CA GLU A 23 -36.22 30.57 -44.46
C GLU A 23 -35.63 29.23 -43.96
N GLU A 24 -35.33 29.06 -42.67
CA GLU A 24 -34.67 27.86 -42.13
C GLU A 24 -35.50 27.04 -41.11
N CYS A 25 -36.80 27.29 -40.97
CA CYS A 25 -37.66 26.43 -40.15
C CYS A 25 -38.27 25.32 -41.02
N PRO A 26 -37.96 24.03 -40.80
CA PRO A 26 -38.67 22.95 -41.47
C PRO A 26 -40.16 23.03 -41.10
N GLU A 27 -41.06 22.93 -42.07
CA GLU A 27 -42.52 23.01 -41.89
C GLU A 27 -43.13 21.79 -41.17
N ASP A 28 -42.32 20.93 -40.58
CA ASP A 28 -42.83 19.76 -39.87
C ASP A 28 -42.96 20.07 -38.37
N GLU A 29 -44.21 19.94 -37.88
CA GLU A 29 -44.55 19.90 -36.46
C GLU A 29 -43.78 18.77 -35.76
N THR A 30 -42.52 19.05 -35.42
CA THR A 30 -41.68 18.12 -34.67
C THR A 30 -42.02 18.27 -33.19
N CYS A 31 -42.26 17.13 -32.52
CA CYS A 31 -42.57 17.10 -31.10
C CYS A 31 -41.36 17.64 -30.30
N ILE A 32 -41.63 18.59 -29.42
CA ILE A 32 -40.64 19.26 -28.58
C ILE A 32 -40.79 18.77 -27.15
N CYS A 33 -39.67 18.44 -26.51
CA CYS A 33 -39.65 18.09 -25.10
C CYS A 33 -39.98 19.30 -24.22
N SER A 34 -40.86 19.11 -23.24
CA SER A 34 -41.23 20.14 -22.28
C SER A 34 -40.04 20.58 -21.44
N ASP A 35 -40.09 21.81 -20.88
CA ASP A 35 -39.03 22.36 -20.05
C ASP A 35 -38.57 21.38 -18.96
N GLY A 36 -37.27 21.05 -18.95
CA GLY A 36 -36.68 20.07 -18.04
C GLY A 36 -36.60 18.64 -18.59
N PHE A 37 -36.94 18.42 -19.86
CA PHE A 37 -36.73 17.17 -20.58
C PHE A 37 -35.80 17.37 -21.79
N LEU A 38 -34.94 16.39 -22.04
CA LEU A 38 -34.04 16.32 -23.20
C LEU A 38 -34.60 15.29 -24.19
N ARG A 39 -34.46 15.55 -25.49
CA ARG A 39 -34.84 14.58 -26.53
C ARG A 39 -33.72 13.53 -26.64
N PHE A 40 -34.07 12.26 -26.51
CA PHE A 40 -33.20 11.12 -26.75
C PHE A 40 -33.90 10.21 -27.75
N ARG A 41 -33.39 10.13 -28.99
CA ARG A 41 -34.10 9.53 -30.15
C ARG A 41 -35.49 10.16 -30.35
N ASP A 42 -36.57 9.40 -30.14
CA ASP A 42 -37.96 9.82 -30.29
C ASP A 42 -38.69 10.02 -28.95
N GLU A 43 -37.97 10.00 -27.82
CA GLU A 43 -38.54 10.16 -26.47
C GLU A 43 -37.99 11.38 -25.73
N CYS A 44 -38.79 11.92 -24.82
CA CYS A 44 -38.40 13.01 -23.94
C CYS A 44 -38.05 12.47 -22.55
N VAL A 45 -36.77 12.54 -22.18
CA VAL A 45 -36.25 12.07 -20.89
C VAL A 45 -36.02 13.23 -19.94
N LEU A 46 -36.37 13.09 -18.66
CA LEU A 46 -36.21 14.16 -17.68
C LEU A 46 -34.71 14.45 -17.49
N ALA A 47 -34.27 15.67 -17.80
CA ALA A 47 -32.87 16.10 -17.71
C ALA A 47 -32.28 15.92 -16.29
N ARG A 48 -33.17 15.90 -15.29
CA ARG A 48 -32.85 15.85 -13.86
C ARG A 48 -32.89 14.42 -13.30
N ALA A 49 -33.38 13.44 -14.06
CA ALA A 49 -33.63 12.12 -13.52
C ALA A 49 -32.43 11.18 -13.60
N TYR A 50 -31.52 11.31 -14.59
CA TYR A 50 -30.53 10.23 -14.79
C TYR A 50 -29.14 10.60 -15.34
N GLY A 51 -28.77 11.87 -15.58
CA GLY A 51 -27.39 12.17 -16.01
C GLY A 51 -27.19 13.40 -16.92
N CYS A 52 -26.01 13.47 -17.54
CA CYS A 52 -25.59 14.53 -18.47
C CYS A 52 -25.60 14.03 -19.92
N PHE A 53 -26.06 14.87 -20.85
CA PHE A 53 -26.11 14.55 -22.28
C PHE A 53 -24.81 14.92 -23.00
N VAL A 54 -24.22 13.98 -23.74
CA VAL A 54 -23.03 14.17 -24.57
C VAL A 54 -23.47 14.26 -26.04
N ALA A 55 -23.58 15.49 -26.55
CA ALA A 55 -24.19 15.78 -27.85
C ALA A 55 -23.48 15.15 -29.06
N GLU A 56 -22.16 14.93 -29.00
CA GLU A 56 -21.38 14.44 -30.13
C GLU A 56 -21.69 13.00 -30.54
N ILE A 57 -22.10 12.17 -29.58
CA ILE A 57 -22.37 10.74 -29.79
C ILE A 57 -23.77 10.34 -29.34
N ASP A 58 -24.61 11.32 -29.01
CA ASP A 58 -26.02 11.14 -28.64
C ASP A 58 -26.22 10.12 -27.49
N ILE A 59 -25.48 10.29 -26.38
CA ILE A 59 -25.62 9.46 -25.17
C ILE A 59 -25.91 10.29 -23.92
N VAL A 60 -26.49 9.65 -22.91
CA VAL A 60 -26.63 10.19 -21.55
C VAL A 60 -25.73 9.39 -20.62
N ILE A 61 -24.82 10.07 -19.91
CA ILE A 61 -23.97 9.46 -18.88
C ILE A 61 -24.47 9.81 -17.49
N ALA A 62 -24.46 8.83 -16.57
CA ALA A 62 -24.96 9.00 -15.22
C ALA A 62 -24.16 10.05 -14.42
N ASN A 63 -24.79 10.61 -13.39
CA ASN A 63 -24.10 11.54 -12.49
C ASN A 63 -22.90 10.85 -11.80
N ASN A 64 -21.79 11.57 -11.65
CA ASN A 64 -20.49 11.08 -11.16
C ASN A 64 -19.82 10.02 -12.05
N THR A 65 -20.17 9.95 -13.33
CA THR A 65 -19.47 9.11 -14.32
C THR A 65 -18.82 9.96 -15.39
N SER A 66 -17.87 9.36 -16.12
CA SER A 66 -17.15 9.99 -17.21
C SER A 66 -17.32 9.23 -18.52
N TYR A 67 -17.26 9.98 -19.62
CA TYR A 67 -17.17 9.49 -20.99
C TYR A 67 -15.86 9.95 -21.62
N VAL A 68 -15.21 9.05 -22.35
CA VAL A 68 -14.02 9.33 -23.15
C VAL A 68 -14.34 9.07 -24.62
N ASN A 69 -13.90 9.97 -25.51
CA ASN A 69 -14.12 9.83 -26.95
C ASN A 69 -13.18 8.80 -27.59
N ALA A 70 -13.47 8.43 -28.84
CA ALA A 70 -12.88 7.26 -29.51
C ALA A 70 -11.36 7.33 -29.72
N ASP A 71 -10.79 8.52 -29.79
CA ASP A 71 -9.36 8.80 -29.95
C ASP A 71 -8.69 9.20 -28.62
N CYS A 72 -9.41 9.13 -27.50
CA CYS A 72 -8.96 9.56 -26.18
C CYS A 72 -8.35 10.98 -26.15
N SER A 73 -8.88 11.90 -26.95
CA SER A 73 -8.49 13.32 -26.95
C SER A 73 -9.39 14.18 -26.04
N LYS A 74 -10.47 13.60 -25.50
CA LYS A 74 -11.44 14.31 -24.67
C LYS A 74 -12.08 13.39 -23.63
N LYS A 75 -12.17 13.90 -22.40
CA LYS A 75 -12.91 13.26 -21.30
C LYS A 75 -13.95 14.21 -20.74
N CYS A 76 -15.21 13.79 -20.72
CA CYS A 76 -16.34 14.55 -20.18
C CYS A 76 -16.86 13.87 -18.91
N THR A 77 -16.96 14.62 -17.82
CA THR A 77 -17.47 14.15 -16.53
C THR A 77 -18.80 14.83 -16.22
N CYS A 78 -19.77 14.05 -15.75
CA CYS A 78 -21.05 14.57 -15.28
C CYS A 78 -21.00 14.80 -13.77
N LEU A 79 -21.13 16.05 -13.33
CA LEU A 79 -21.19 16.42 -11.91
C LEU A 79 -22.43 17.28 -11.66
N GLU A 80 -23.28 16.84 -10.75
CA GLU A 80 -24.56 17.51 -10.41
C GLU A 80 -25.45 17.80 -11.63
N ASN A 81 -25.49 16.86 -12.59
CA ASN A 81 -26.15 17.00 -13.90
C ASN A 81 -25.59 18.11 -14.80
N GLN A 82 -24.38 18.59 -14.51
CA GLN A 82 -23.62 19.50 -15.37
C GLN A 82 -22.45 18.75 -16.04
N LEU A 83 -22.39 18.81 -17.36
CA LEU A 83 -21.31 18.22 -18.14
C LEU A 83 -20.08 19.15 -18.14
N SER A 84 -18.93 18.63 -17.73
CA SER A 84 -17.64 19.30 -17.76
C SER A 84 -16.67 18.47 -18.60
N CYS A 85 -16.11 19.03 -19.67
CA CYS A 85 -15.20 18.31 -20.57
C CYS A 85 -13.78 18.87 -20.51
N ASN A 86 -12.79 17.99 -20.30
CA ASN A 86 -11.39 18.25 -20.53
C ASN A 86 -11.04 17.91 -21.99
N LEU A 87 -10.65 18.92 -22.76
CA LEU A 87 -10.23 18.80 -24.17
C LEU A 87 -8.73 18.54 -24.33
N ASP A 88 -7.98 18.59 -23.23
CA ASP A 88 -6.55 18.26 -23.17
C ASP A 88 -6.36 16.89 -22.50
N TYR A 89 -7.37 16.02 -22.58
CA TYR A 89 -7.25 14.63 -22.12
C TYR A 89 -6.39 13.87 -23.12
N ASP A 90 -5.35 13.20 -22.62
CA ASP A 90 -4.46 12.38 -23.42
C ASP A 90 -3.98 11.20 -22.56
N CYS A 91 -3.71 10.08 -23.22
CA CYS A 91 -3.18 8.92 -22.52
C CYS A 91 -1.71 9.14 -22.15
N SER A 92 -1.26 8.55 -21.05
CA SER A 92 0.16 8.42 -20.76
C SER A 92 0.89 7.76 -21.95
N SER A 93 2.17 8.08 -22.15
CA SER A 93 3.04 7.37 -23.10
C SER A 93 3.07 5.85 -22.85
N ASP A 94 2.79 5.44 -21.62
CA ASP A 94 2.78 4.05 -21.17
C ASP A 94 1.34 3.53 -20.98
N ALA A 95 0.37 4.10 -21.71
CA ALA A 95 -1.02 3.66 -21.75
C ALA A 95 -1.53 3.47 -23.18
N THR A 96 -2.60 2.71 -23.31
CA THR A 96 -3.33 2.51 -24.56
C THR A 96 -4.80 2.91 -24.41
N CYS A 97 -5.28 3.75 -25.33
CA CYS A 97 -6.70 4.06 -25.48
C CYS A 97 -7.45 2.81 -25.95
N SER A 98 -8.28 2.23 -25.09
CA SER A 98 -8.99 0.97 -25.41
C SER A 98 -10.31 0.85 -24.65
N VAL A 99 -11.04 -0.23 -24.91
CA VAL A 99 -12.31 -0.56 -24.23
C VAL A 99 -12.12 -1.85 -23.46
N VAL A 100 -12.28 -1.80 -22.14
CA VAL A 100 -12.24 -2.95 -21.23
C VAL A 100 -13.55 -2.97 -20.45
N ASP A 101 -14.25 -4.11 -20.44
CA ASP A 101 -15.56 -4.28 -19.78
C ASP A 101 -16.57 -3.16 -20.13
N ASP A 102 -16.66 -2.83 -21.42
CA ASP A 102 -17.50 -1.75 -21.98
C ASP A 102 -17.15 -0.32 -21.51
N ILE A 103 -16.02 -0.14 -20.83
CA ILE A 103 -15.51 1.17 -20.40
C ILE A 103 -14.39 1.61 -21.36
N HIS A 104 -14.65 2.67 -22.13
CA HIS A 104 -13.66 3.31 -22.99
C HIS A 104 -12.87 4.36 -22.20
N GLN A 105 -11.55 4.18 -22.08
CA GLN A 105 -10.61 5.14 -21.49
C GLN A 105 -9.15 4.75 -21.79
N CYS A 106 -8.20 5.52 -21.28
CA CYS A 106 -6.80 5.12 -21.23
C CYS A 106 -6.58 4.00 -20.19
N TYR A 107 -5.89 2.94 -20.57
CA TYR A 107 -5.48 1.86 -19.68
C TYR A 107 -3.95 1.74 -19.72
N CYS A 108 -3.30 1.67 -18.55
CA CYS A 108 -1.86 1.47 -18.49
C CYS A 108 -1.44 0.16 -19.17
N ASN A 109 -0.32 0.21 -19.89
CA ASN A 109 0.26 -0.95 -20.55
C ASN A 109 0.74 -1.99 -19.52
N ASP A 110 0.94 -3.23 -19.96
CA ASP A 110 1.48 -4.29 -19.12
C ASP A 110 2.77 -3.85 -18.40
N GLY A 111 2.81 -4.05 -17.08
CA GLY A 111 3.92 -3.60 -16.23
C GLY A 111 3.76 -2.19 -15.67
N TYR A 112 2.69 -1.47 -15.99
CA TYR A 112 2.41 -0.14 -15.45
C TYR A 112 1.08 -0.10 -14.70
N ALA A 113 0.98 0.76 -13.69
CA ALA A 113 -0.25 1.03 -12.93
C ALA A 113 -0.55 2.53 -12.86
N GLY A 114 -1.83 2.85 -12.79
CA GLY A 114 -2.31 4.22 -12.71
C GLY A 114 -3.74 4.37 -13.23
N ASP A 115 -4.12 5.62 -13.51
CA ASP A 115 -5.45 5.99 -14.03
C ASP A 115 -5.50 6.08 -15.57
N GLY A 116 -4.41 5.68 -16.25
CA GLY A 116 -4.27 5.75 -17.71
C GLY A 116 -3.77 7.10 -18.23
N GLU A 117 -4.03 8.20 -17.50
CA GLU A 117 -3.45 9.52 -17.78
C GLU A 117 -2.03 9.60 -17.19
N THR A 118 -1.84 9.00 -16.01
CA THR A 118 -0.56 8.83 -15.34
C THR A 118 -0.31 7.35 -15.11
N CYS A 119 0.61 6.76 -15.86
CA CYS A 119 1.05 5.37 -15.66
C CYS A 119 2.46 5.33 -15.09
N LYS A 120 2.66 4.52 -14.06
CA LYS A 120 3.96 4.32 -13.40
C LYS A 120 4.36 2.86 -13.51
N LEU A 121 5.63 2.63 -13.84
CA LEU A 121 6.22 1.29 -13.90
C LEU A 121 6.07 0.61 -12.53
N ILE A 122 5.67 -0.65 -12.57
CA ILE A 122 5.50 -1.52 -11.40
C ILE A 122 6.68 -2.48 -11.37
N TYR A 123 7.38 -2.50 -10.24
CA TYR A 123 8.49 -3.43 -10.03
C TYR A 123 8.02 -4.64 -9.21
N THR A 124 8.70 -5.79 -9.27
CA THR A 124 8.35 -6.89 -8.35
C THR A 124 8.88 -6.67 -6.93
N ASP A 125 9.96 -5.87 -6.82
CA ASP A 125 10.58 -5.41 -5.58
C ASP A 125 11.51 -4.21 -5.85
N CYS A 126 12.15 -3.69 -4.81
CA CYS A 126 13.10 -2.58 -4.91
C CYS A 126 14.39 -2.90 -5.68
N TYR A 127 14.77 -4.18 -5.79
CA TYR A 127 15.98 -4.56 -6.52
C TYR A 127 15.75 -4.50 -8.02
N ASP A 128 14.58 -4.94 -8.50
CA ASP A 128 14.20 -4.79 -9.91
C ASP A 128 14.10 -3.30 -10.28
N ALA A 129 13.62 -2.43 -9.38
CA ALA A 129 13.68 -0.98 -9.57
C ALA A 129 15.12 -0.44 -9.70
N LEU A 130 16.05 -0.93 -8.86
CA LEU A 130 17.46 -0.57 -8.97
C LEU A 130 18.07 -1.03 -10.30
N GLN A 131 17.72 -2.23 -10.78
CA GLN A 131 18.21 -2.73 -12.08
C GLN A 131 17.70 -1.89 -13.26
N ASP A 132 16.52 -1.29 -13.13
CA ASP A 132 15.97 -0.34 -14.10
C ASP A 132 16.58 1.07 -13.98
N GLY A 133 17.55 1.27 -13.07
CA GLY A 133 18.30 2.52 -12.92
C GLY A 133 17.73 3.48 -11.89
N GLN A 134 16.77 3.04 -11.06
CA GLN A 134 16.27 3.84 -9.94
C GLN A 134 17.27 3.82 -8.78
N ILE A 135 17.90 4.97 -8.50
CA ILE A 135 19.01 5.07 -7.53
C ILE A 135 18.68 5.90 -6.27
N ASN A 136 17.48 6.46 -6.19
CA ASN A 136 17.10 7.33 -5.06
C ASN A 136 16.27 6.55 -4.04
N ASP A 137 16.57 6.72 -2.76
CA ASP A 137 15.74 6.20 -1.69
C ASP A 137 14.34 6.82 -1.75
N GLY A 138 13.30 6.06 -1.44
CA GLY A 138 11.94 6.58 -1.47
C GLY A 138 10.86 5.52 -1.55
N ILE A 139 9.63 5.97 -1.80
CA ILE A 139 8.47 5.11 -1.92
C ILE A 139 8.32 4.67 -3.38
N TYR A 140 8.26 3.36 -3.60
CA TYR A 140 8.04 2.75 -4.91
C TYR A 140 6.81 1.85 -4.86
N THR A 141 6.15 1.67 -6.00
CA THR A 141 5.02 0.75 -6.15
C THR A 141 5.52 -0.59 -6.65
N VAL A 142 5.16 -1.66 -5.95
CA VAL A 142 5.57 -3.02 -6.28
C VAL A 142 4.39 -3.97 -6.41
N LEU A 143 4.57 -5.00 -7.23
CA LEU A 143 3.66 -6.13 -7.39
C LEU A 143 4.48 -7.44 -7.35
N PRO A 144 4.65 -8.04 -6.16
CA PRO A 144 5.35 -9.31 -6.03
C PRO A 144 4.66 -10.42 -6.83
N SER A 145 5.45 -11.37 -7.33
CA SER A 145 4.92 -12.51 -8.09
C SER A 145 3.97 -13.34 -7.24
N GLY A 146 2.78 -13.61 -7.76
CA GLY A 146 1.74 -14.41 -7.09
C GLY A 146 0.92 -13.65 -6.05
N TRP A 147 1.20 -12.36 -5.79
CA TRP A 147 0.35 -11.52 -4.95
C TRP A 147 -1.07 -11.44 -5.54
N PRO A 148 -2.12 -11.79 -4.77
CA PRO A 148 -3.49 -11.84 -5.30
C PRO A 148 -4.21 -10.48 -5.25
N GLY A 149 -3.61 -9.48 -4.62
CA GLY A 149 -4.18 -8.13 -4.50
C GLY A 149 -3.68 -7.19 -5.59
N THR A 150 -4.00 -5.90 -5.43
CA THR A 150 -3.45 -4.82 -6.27
C THR A 150 -2.00 -4.51 -5.89
N PRO A 151 -1.22 -3.85 -6.77
CA PRO A 151 0.09 -3.31 -6.41
C PRO A 151 0.03 -2.48 -5.12
N PHE A 152 1.12 -2.51 -4.36
CA PHE A 152 1.22 -1.78 -3.09
C PHE A 152 2.54 -1.04 -2.98
N ASN A 153 2.60 -0.05 -2.09
CA ASN A 153 3.79 0.78 -1.92
C ASN A 153 4.74 0.16 -0.89
N VAL A 154 6.04 0.31 -1.13
CA VAL A 154 7.13 -0.06 -0.22
C VAL A 154 8.14 1.08 -0.15
N TYR A 155 8.90 1.13 0.93
CA TYR A 155 10.07 1.99 0.99
C TYR A 155 11.29 1.24 0.45
N CYS A 156 11.93 1.80 -0.57
CA CYS A 156 13.16 1.29 -1.14
C CYS A 156 14.35 2.09 -0.64
N ASP A 157 15.33 1.36 -0.11
CA ASP A 157 16.66 1.85 0.17
C ASP A 157 17.58 1.42 -0.99
N MET A 158 17.91 2.41 -1.81
CA MET A 158 18.73 2.33 -3.02
C MET A 158 20.20 2.70 -2.75
N THR A 159 20.56 3.08 -1.53
CA THR A 159 21.90 3.59 -1.20
C THR A 159 22.71 2.63 -0.34
N THR A 160 22.11 1.98 0.65
CA THR A 160 22.81 1.15 1.63
C THR A 160 23.35 -0.13 1.01
N SER A 161 24.65 -0.42 1.20
CA SER A 161 25.27 -1.69 0.78
C SER A 161 24.95 -2.10 -0.67
N GLY A 162 24.96 -1.13 -1.58
CA GLY A 162 24.67 -1.32 -3.00
C GLY A 162 23.18 -1.23 -3.38
N GLY A 163 22.30 -0.84 -2.46
CA GLY A 163 20.90 -0.52 -2.75
C GLY A 163 20.00 -1.72 -3.05
N GLY A 164 18.78 -1.41 -3.52
CA GLY A 164 17.76 -2.37 -3.93
C GLY A 164 17.10 -3.10 -2.76
N TRP A 165 17.14 -2.51 -1.57
CA TRP A 165 16.55 -3.09 -0.37
C TRP A 165 15.10 -2.67 -0.22
N THR A 166 14.22 -3.65 -0.03
CA THR A 166 12.82 -3.43 0.32
C THR A 166 12.69 -3.43 1.84
N LEU A 167 12.36 -2.29 2.44
CA LEU A 167 12.15 -2.21 3.89
C LEU A 167 10.77 -2.76 4.24
N PHE A 168 10.72 -3.57 5.29
CA PHE A 168 9.46 -4.09 5.82
C PHE A 168 9.19 -3.67 7.27
N GLN A 169 10.18 -3.11 7.96
CA GLN A 169 10.04 -2.55 9.29
C GLN A 169 10.97 -1.34 9.45
N ARG A 170 10.47 -0.29 10.12
CA ARG A 170 11.26 0.86 10.59
C ARG A 170 10.77 1.33 11.95
N ARG A 171 11.71 1.61 12.86
CA ARG A 171 11.55 2.36 14.12
C ARG A 171 12.54 3.52 14.12
N ILE A 172 12.06 4.75 14.12
CA ILE A 172 12.85 5.98 14.06
C ILE A 172 12.25 7.12 14.87
N ASP A 173 10.92 7.24 14.96
CA ASP A 173 10.25 8.37 15.64
C ASP A 173 9.49 7.98 16.92
N GLY A 174 9.16 6.69 17.09
CA GLY A 174 8.51 6.17 18.30
C GLY A 174 7.06 6.63 18.47
N VAL A 175 6.43 7.13 17.39
CA VAL A 175 5.06 7.67 17.44
C VAL A 175 4.03 6.59 17.12
N THR A 176 4.35 5.68 16.19
CA THR A 176 3.44 4.61 15.81
C THR A 176 3.42 3.54 16.90
N ASP A 177 2.23 3.24 17.42
CA ASP A 177 2.03 2.13 18.35
C ASP A 177 2.17 0.78 17.62
N PHE A 178 3.11 -0.06 18.08
CA PHE A 178 3.35 -1.42 17.59
C PHE A 178 2.65 -2.49 18.44
N TYR A 179 2.01 -2.12 19.56
CA TYR A 179 1.20 -3.07 20.32
C TYR A 179 -0.16 -3.31 19.64
N ARG A 180 -0.10 -4.01 18.50
CA ARG A 180 -1.20 -4.19 17.56
C ARG A 180 -1.64 -5.65 17.47
N ASN A 181 -2.88 -5.83 17.05
CA ASN A 181 -3.51 -7.13 16.91
C ASN A 181 -3.04 -7.88 15.66
N TRP A 182 -3.46 -9.15 15.51
CA TRP A 182 -3.09 -10.01 14.39
C TRP A 182 -3.42 -9.37 13.03
N THR A 183 -4.64 -8.85 12.88
CA THR A 183 -5.13 -8.25 11.63
C THR A 183 -4.28 -7.04 11.21
N SER A 184 -3.86 -6.20 12.15
CA SER A 184 -2.94 -5.10 11.88
C SER A 184 -1.57 -5.59 11.42
N TYR A 185 -0.98 -6.57 12.10
CA TYR A 185 0.31 -7.13 11.68
C TYR A 185 0.24 -7.88 10.34
N LYS A 186 -0.91 -8.49 10.02
CA LYS A 186 -1.17 -9.10 8.72
C LYS A 186 -1.14 -8.09 7.59
N HIS A 187 -1.86 -6.98 7.72
CA HIS A 187 -2.06 -6.01 6.64
C HIS A 187 -1.03 -4.87 6.62
N GLY A 188 -0.32 -4.66 7.72
CA GLY A 188 0.62 -3.55 7.90
C GLY A 188 -0.02 -2.33 8.56
N PHE A 189 0.85 -1.46 9.08
CA PHE A 189 0.47 -0.21 9.75
C PHE A 189 1.64 0.78 9.80
N GLY A 190 1.35 2.04 10.12
CA GLY A 190 2.34 3.12 10.16
C GLY A 190 2.39 3.92 8.85
N SER A 191 3.47 4.67 8.64
CA SER A 191 3.69 5.46 7.41
C SER A 191 5.01 5.09 6.76
N LEU A 192 5.01 4.96 5.44
CA LEU A 192 6.22 4.75 4.63
C LEU A 192 7.04 6.03 4.43
N ASP A 193 6.60 7.18 4.97
CA ASP A 193 7.42 8.39 4.95
C ASP A 193 8.79 8.13 5.58
N HIS A 194 9.82 8.82 5.10
CA HIS A 194 11.22 8.55 5.44
C HIS A 194 11.48 8.52 6.97
N ASP A 195 10.92 9.47 7.70
CA ASP A 195 11.13 9.63 9.15
C ASP A 195 9.96 9.09 9.98
N LYS A 196 9.30 8.02 9.52
CA LYS A 196 8.14 7.43 10.20
C LYS A 196 8.27 5.94 10.44
N ASP A 197 7.70 5.54 11.58
CA ASP A 197 7.62 4.14 11.98
C ASP A 197 6.55 3.37 11.19
N PHE A 198 6.89 2.15 10.73
CA PHE A 198 5.94 1.26 10.07
C PHE A 198 6.29 -0.23 10.17
N TRP A 199 5.27 -1.06 9.95
CA TRP A 199 5.36 -2.48 9.65
C TRP A 199 4.62 -2.74 8.34
N LEU A 200 5.28 -3.33 7.34
CA LEU A 200 4.72 -3.49 5.98
C LEU A 200 3.50 -4.40 5.92
N GLY A 201 3.45 -5.41 6.80
CA GLY A 201 2.42 -6.44 6.81
C GLY A 201 2.97 -7.82 6.50
N ASN A 202 2.55 -8.81 7.28
CA ASN A 202 3.03 -10.18 7.18
C ASN A 202 2.60 -10.85 5.88
N GLU A 203 1.42 -10.50 5.34
CA GLU A 203 0.95 -11.06 4.08
C GLU A 203 1.84 -10.58 2.92
N GLN A 204 2.11 -9.28 2.85
CA GLN A 204 3.00 -8.69 1.86
C GLN A 204 4.41 -9.27 1.97
N LEU A 205 4.94 -9.40 3.20
CA LEU A 205 6.25 -9.98 3.46
C LEU A 205 6.33 -11.45 3.04
N TYR A 206 5.25 -12.22 3.19
CA TYR A 206 5.18 -13.61 2.74
C TYR A 206 5.36 -13.70 1.22
N TYR A 207 4.61 -12.92 0.44
CA TYR A 207 4.74 -12.95 -1.02
C TYR A 207 6.10 -12.42 -1.50
N LEU A 208 6.61 -11.35 -0.86
CA LEU A 208 7.94 -10.83 -1.17
C LEU A 208 9.04 -11.85 -0.91
N THR A 209 9.01 -12.57 0.21
CA THR A 209 10.09 -13.53 0.56
C THR A 209 9.94 -14.91 -0.08
N ASN A 210 8.85 -15.17 -0.81
CA ASN A 210 8.60 -16.45 -1.48
C ASN A 210 8.62 -16.37 -3.02
N GLN A 211 8.72 -15.18 -3.63
CA GLN A 211 8.86 -15.06 -5.09
C GLN A 211 10.25 -15.41 -5.62
N ARG A 212 11.30 -15.20 -4.81
CA ARG A 212 12.72 -15.52 -5.06
C ARG A 212 13.39 -15.81 -3.71
N ASP A 213 14.69 -16.13 -3.69
CA ASP A 213 15.44 -16.15 -2.44
C ASP A 213 15.87 -14.72 -2.08
N TYR A 214 15.57 -14.30 -0.85
CA TYR A 214 15.90 -12.96 -0.34
C TYR A 214 16.84 -13.06 0.84
N LYS A 215 17.89 -12.26 0.84
CA LYS A 215 18.69 -12.00 2.05
C LYS A 215 18.02 -10.96 2.93
N LEU A 216 18.32 -11.02 4.22
CA LEU A 216 17.83 -10.09 5.24
C LEU A 216 18.97 -9.25 5.78
N ARG A 217 18.72 -7.96 5.94
CA ARG A 217 19.59 -7.02 6.64
C ARG A 217 18.79 -6.31 7.71
N ILE A 218 19.35 -6.27 8.91
CA ILE A 218 18.80 -5.59 10.07
C ILE A 218 19.83 -4.55 10.48
N GLU A 219 19.41 -3.30 10.57
CA GLU A 219 20.26 -2.20 10.99
C GLU A 219 19.71 -1.59 12.26
N ILE A 220 20.58 -1.43 13.25
CA ILE A 220 20.20 -1.00 14.59
C ILE A 220 21.18 0.09 15.01
N THR A 221 20.64 1.26 15.32
CA THR A 221 21.44 2.35 15.83
C THR A 221 21.60 2.21 17.34
N THR A 222 22.82 1.93 17.77
CA THR A 222 23.25 1.85 19.18
C THR A 222 24.47 2.77 19.36
N PRO A 223 24.97 3.04 20.57
CA PRO A 223 26.21 3.80 20.74
C PRO A 223 27.41 3.22 19.98
N GLU A 224 27.45 1.90 19.78
CA GLU A 224 28.48 1.19 19.04
C GLU A 224 28.14 0.92 17.56
N LEU A 225 26.89 1.22 17.13
CA LEU A 225 26.27 0.87 15.85
C LEU A 225 26.34 -0.63 15.51
N SER A 226 25.23 -1.21 15.03
CA SER A 226 25.28 -2.60 14.59
C SER A 226 24.36 -2.93 13.44
N HIS A 227 24.78 -3.91 12.65
CA HIS A 227 23.95 -4.52 11.62
C HIS A 227 24.09 -6.04 11.69
N GLU A 228 23.08 -6.75 11.22
CA GLU A 228 23.07 -8.20 11.02
C GLU A 228 22.62 -8.48 9.59
N GLU A 229 23.43 -9.19 8.80
CA GLU A 229 23.05 -9.59 7.45
C GLU A 229 23.09 -11.11 7.31
N ARG A 230 22.03 -11.67 6.74
CA ARG A 230 21.73 -13.10 6.64
C ARG A 230 21.55 -13.52 5.20
N THR A 231 22.03 -14.70 4.81
CA THR A 231 21.96 -15.16 3.42
C THR A 231 20.56 -15.43 2.92
N LEU A 232 19.60 -15.68 3.81
CA LEU A 232 18.22 -15.97 3.45
C LEU A 232 17.26 -15.40 4.48
N PHE A 233 16.03 -15.15 4.08
CA PHE A 233 14.91 -14.90 4.97
C PHE A 233 13.63 -15.29 4.25
N ARG A 234 12.90 -16.22 4.84
CA ARG A 234 11.64 -16.72 4.29
C ARG A 234 10.65 -16.96 5.41
N ILE A 235 9.42 -16.49 5.23
CA ILE A 235 8.32 -16.76 6.15
C ILE A 235 7.25 -17.63 5.47
N GLY A 236 6.47 -18.35 6.27
CA GLY A 236 5.34 -19.15 5.81
C GLY A 236 4.09 -18.32 5.59
N ALA A 237 3.05 -18.96 5.05
CA ALA A 237 1.75 -18.34 4.87
C ALA A 237 1.00 -18.20 6.20
N GLU A 238 -0.13 -17.48 6.19
CA GLU A 238 -0.98 -17.26 7.36
C GLU A 238 -1.43 -18.56 8.05
N ASN A 239 -1.73 -19.63 7.28
CA ASN A 239 -2.13 -20.93 7.84
C ASN A 239 -1.03 -21.64 8.66
N THR A 240 0.21 -21.15 8.56
CA THR A 240 1.34 -21.55 9.40
C THR A 240 1.75 -20.46 10.39
N SER A 241 0.88 -19.47 10.58
CA SER A 241 1.06 -18.29 11.43
C SER A 241 2.31 -17.50 11.05
N TYR A 242 2.55 -17.28 9.76
CA TYR A 242 3.70 -16.52 9.24
C TYR A 242 5.07 -16.95 9.78
N LYS A 243 5.22 -18.25 10.03
CA LYS A 243 6.41 -18.84 10.64
C LYS A 243 7.70 -18.53 9.87
N VAL A 244 8.77 -18.13 10.55
CA VAL A 244 10.11 -18.04 9.92
C VAL A 244 10.53 -19.45 9.51
N LEU A 245 10.63 -19.70 8.21
CA LEU A 245 11.01 -21.00 7.66
C LEU A 245 12.53 -21.15 7.65
N ASP A 246 13.24 -20.10 7.24
CA ASP A 246 14.70 -20.10 7.13
C ASP A 246 15.24 -18.66 7.24
N ILE A 247 16.42 -18.52 7.85
CA ILE A 247 17.19 -17.27 7.95
C ILE A 247 18.61 -17.43 7.38
N GLY A 248 18.95 -18.59 6.83
CA GLY A 248 20.27 -18.85 6.27
C GLY A 248 21.44 -18.65 7.26
N GLU A 249 22.60 -18.36 6.69
CA GLU A 249 23.86 -18.17 7.42
C GLU A 249 24.10 -16.67 7.71
N LEU A 250 24.86 -16.38 8.77
CA LEU A 250 25.32 -15.02 9.06
C LEU A 250 26.40 -14.61 8.06
N ILE A 251 26.16 -13.54 7.30
CA ILE A 251 27.14 -12.96 6.35
C ILE A 251 28.07 -11.98 7.10
N SER A 252 27.48 -11.02 7.79
CA SER A 252 28.20 -9.95 8.47
C SER A 252 27.38 -9.38 9.62
N GLY A 253 28.05 -8.70 10.54
CA GLY A 253 27.45 -8.24 11.80
C GLY A 253 28.16 -8.87 12.97
N SER A 254 29.37 -8.42 13.25
CA SER A 254 30.38 -9.17 14.03
C SER A 254 29.99 -9.46 15.48
N GLN A 255 28.87 -8.94 15.98
CA GLN A 255 28.50 -8.95 17.41
C GLN A 255 26.97 -8.83 17.64
N VAL A 256 26.11 -9.32 16.74
CA VAL A 256 24.65 -9.11 16.84
C VAL A 256 23.93 -10.33 16.25
N ASN A 257 23.03 -10.96 17.02
CA ASN A 257 22.40 -12.24 16.65
C ASN A 257 20.99 -12.40 17.24
N GLY A 258 20.16 -11.36 17.17
CA GLY A 258 18.81 -11.34 17.76
C GLY A 258 17.79 -12.17 16.99
N MET A 259 18.06 -12.49 15.71
CA MET A 259 17.27 -13.47 14.96
C MET A 259 17.60 -14.92 15.33
N LEU A 260 18.65 -15.17 16.12
CA LEU A 260 18.92 -16.51 16.62
C LEU A 260 17.68 -17.02 17.36
N GLN A 261 17.32 -18.28 17.12
CA GLN A 261 16.16 -18.95 17.74
C GLN A 261 14.77 -18.54 17.21
N THR A 262 14.67 -17.62 16.25
CA THR A 262 13.41 -17.29 15.57
C THR A 262 13.03 -18.31 14.49
N THR A 263 13.99 -19.09 13.98
CA THR A 263 13.74 -20.10 12.94
C THR A 263 12.76 -21.17 13.43
N LEU A 264 11.82 -21.54 12.56
CA LEU A 264 10.69 -22.43 12.81
C LEU A 264 9.68 -21.94 13.85
N ARG A 265 9.77 -20.66 14.25
CA ARG A 265 8.82 -20.04 15.18
C ARG A 265 7.70 -19.32 14.44
N PRO A 266 6.44 -19.59 14.80
CA PRO A 266 5.31 -18.82 14.30
C PRO A 266 5.34 -17.40 14.86
N PHE A 267 4.69 -16.48 14.15
CA PHE A 267 4.46 -15.14 14.61
C PHE A 267 3.33 -15.13 15.65
N SER A 268 3.43 -14.29 16.66
CA SER A 268 2.37 -14.10 17.67
C SER A 268 2.09 -12.62 17.88
N THR A 269 0.83 -12.31 18.19
CA THR A 269 0.36 -11.00 18.67
C THR A 269 -0.40 -11.20 19.99
N PHE A 270 -0.72 -10.13 20.71
CA PHE A 270 -1.38 -10.24 22.01
C PHE A 270 -2.74 -10.96 21.94
N ASP A 271 -3.42 -10.92 20.80
CA ASP A 271 -4.71 -11.57 20.55
C ASP A 271 -4.62 -12.91 19.81
N MET A 272 -3.41 -13.30 19.37
CA MET A 272 -3.16 -14.59 18.72
C MET A 272 -1.82 -15.15 19.18
N ASP A 273 -1.90 -15.94 20.25
CA ASP A 273 -0.75 -16.59 20.86
C ASP A 273 -0.37 -17.87 20.11
N ASN A 274 0.79 -17.82 19.44
CA ASN A 274 1.41 -18.96 18.79
C ASN A 274 2.80 -19.28 19.38
N ASP A 275 3.24 -18.61 20.44
CA ASP A 275 4.66 -18.59 20.85
C ASP A 275 5.14 -19.86 21.57
N ARG A 276 4.20 -20.79 21.84
CA ARG A 276 4.41 -22.10 22.47
C ARG A 276 4.85 -22.03 23.93
N CYS A 277 4.77 -20.88 24.57
CA CYS A 277 4.82 -20.81 26.02
C CYS A 277 3.43 -21.05 26.62
N GLU A 278 3.24 -22.16 27.33
CA GLU A 278 1.91 -22.54 27.85
C GLU A 278 1.35 -21.56 28.90
N ASP A 279 2.23 -20.97 29.72
CA ASP A 279 1.82 -20.16 30.89
C ASP A 279 1.82 -18.64 30.62
N ILE A 280 2.32 -18.20 29.46
CA ILE A 280 2.52 -16.78 29.15
C ILE A 280 2.31 -16.49 27.67
N ASN A 281 1.67 -15.35 27.38
CA ASN A 281 1.67 -14.77 26.06
C ASN A 281 2.86 -13.80 25.96
N CYS A 282 3.90 -14.19 25.23
CA CYS A 282 5.10 -13.40 25.04
C CYS A 282 4.83 -12.10 24.28
N ALA A 283 3.86 -12.09 23.36
CA ALA A 283 3.49 -10.90 22.62
C ALA A 283 2.79 -9.86 23.51
N GLU A 284 2.00 -10.30 24.49
CA GLU A 284 1.43 -9.43 25.53
C GLU A 284 2.54 -8.89 26.45
N GLY A 285 3.44 -9.74 26.92
CA GLY A 285 4.51 -9.35 27.83
C GLY A 285 5.54 -8.37 27.23
N HIS A 286 5.90 -8.57 25.96
CA HIS A 286 6.80 -7.67 25.22
C HIS A 286 6.11 -6.52 24.51
N ARG A 287 4.78 -6.50 24.54
CA ARG A 287 3.94 -5.49 23.91
C ARG A 287 4.26 -5.24 22.44
N GLY A 288 4.37 -6.32 21.65
CA GLY A 288 4.62 -6.26 20.22
C GLY A 288 4.41 -7.60 19.53
N GLY A 289 4.18 -7.58 18.22
CA GLY A 289 4.14 -8.78 17.39
C GLY A 289 5.54 -9.23 16.98
N TRP A 290 5.87 -10.51 17.17
CA TRP A 290 7.18 -11.08 16.81
C TRP A 290 7.14 -12.60 16.64
N TRP A 291 8.24 -13.18 16.12
CA TRP A 291 8.49 -14.62 16.11
C TRP A 291 9.12 -15.08 17.42
N TYR A 292 8.30 -15.16 18.46
CA TYR A 292 8.73 -15.59 19.79
C TYR A 292 9.05 -17.10 19.85
N SER A 293 9.90 -17.47 20.80
CA SER A 293 10.55 -18.76 20.96
C SER A 293 10.39 -19.29 22.37
N ASP A 294 10.05 -20.58 22.45
CA ASP A 294 9.99 -21.39 23.67
C ASP A 294 11.33 -22.04 24.04
N LEU A 295 12.40 -21.78 23.26
CA LEU A 295 13.70 -22.40 23.49
C LEU A 295 14.27 -21.98 24.85
N LEU A 296 15.13 -22.85 25.41
CA LEU A 296 15.83 -22.61 26.67
C LEU A 296 14.92 -22.51 27.92
N ASP A 297 13.73 -23.11 27.88
CA ASP A 297 12.83 -23.20 29.04
C ASP A 297 12.42 -21.85 29.63
N TRP A 298 12.43 -20.81 28.79
CA TRP A 298 12.13 -19.45 29.20
C TRP A 298 10.73 -19.31 29.81
N CYS A 299 9.80 -20.19 29.42
CA CYS A 299 8.44 -20.23 29.95
C CYS A 299 8.35 -20.81 31.38
N ARG A 300 9.37 -21.52 31.89
CA ARG A 300 9.27 -22.31 33.15
C ARG A 300 9.36 -21.49 34.46
N ASN A 301 9.64 -20.19 34.41
CA ASN A 301 9.93 -19.37 35.60
C ASN A 301 8.88 -18.29 35.91
N CYS A 302 7.66 -18.42 35.39
CA CYS A 302 6.55 -17.53 35.70
C CYS A 302 5.72 -18.09 36.86
N TYR A 303 5.45 -17.29 37.88
CA TYR A 303 4.70 -17.72 39.07
C TYR A 303 3.49 -16.81 39.30
N GLY A 304 2.28 -17.38 39.23
CA GLY A 304 1.03 -16.68 39.62
C GLY A 304 0.67 -15.47 38.76
N GLY A 305 0.90 -15.53 37.45
CA GLY A 305 0.64 -14.42 36.51
C GLY A 305 1.68 -13.30 36.56
N TYR A 306 2.70 -13.41 37.43
CA TYR A 306 3.85 -12.52 37.46
C TYR A 306 5.08 -13.22 36.89
N CYS A 307 5.58 -12.70 35.78
CA CYS A 307 6.92 -13.00 35.32
C CYS A 307 7.78 -11.80 35.69
N ALA A 308 8.72 -11.98 36.62
CA ALA A 308 9.68 -10.95 37.04
C ALA A 308 10.64 -10.48 35.91
N HIS A 309 10.34 -10.81 34.66
CA HIS A 309 11.25 -10.80 33.52
C HIS A 309 10.61 -10.30 32.22
N PHE A 310 9.42 -9.67 32.28
CA PHE A 310 8.97 -8.77 31.22
C PHE A 310 9.29 -7.33 31.64
N GLN A 311 9.56 -6.46 30.68
CA GLN A 311 10.04 -5.10 30.94
C GLN A 311 8.98 -4.26 31.67
N TYR A 312 9.07 -4.25 33.00
CA TYR A 312 8.35 -3.31 33.88
C TYR A 312 9.32 -2.39 34.64
N SER A 313 10.63 -2.45 34.36
CA SER A 313 11.68 -1.61 34.95
C SER A 313 12.86 -1.45 33.97
N ASP A 314 13.78 -0.53 34.28
CA ASP A 314 14.97 -0.10 33.50
C ASP A 314 15.98 -1.22 33.09
N GLN A 315 15.61 -2.50 33.17
CA GLN A 315 16.42 -3.65 32.80
C GLN A 315 15.91 -4.33 31.54
N CYS A 316 16.82 -4.56 30.61
CA CYS A 316 16.65 -5.40 29.44
C CYS A 316 16.22 -6.83 29.79
N HIS A 317 15.11 -7.29 29.22
CA HIS A 317 14.73 -8.70 29.36
C HIS A 317 14.52 -9.37 28.00
N THR A 318 15.35 -10.36 27.70
CA THR A 318 15.33 -11.14 26.43
C THR A 318 14.66 -12.49 26.59
N ARG A 319 13.59 -12.55 27.40
CA ARG A 319 12.75 -13.76 27.50
C ARG A 319 11.93 -13.91 26.24
N CYS A 320 11.53 -15.14 25.92
CA CYS A 320 10.78 -15.47 24.69
C CYS A 320 11.48 -15.14 23.37
N THR A 321 12.52 -14.32 23.30
CA THR A 321 13.25 -14.04 22.06
C THR A 321 14.59 -13.37 22.37
N LEU A 322 15.59 -13.60 21.52
CA LEU A 322 16.87 -12.88 21.57
C LEU A 322 16.79 -11.50 20.91
N GLY A 323 15.73 -11.18 20.20
CA GLY A 323 15.53 -9.85 19.63
C GLY A 323 14.06 -9.53 19.53
N ASN A 324 13.70 -8.29 19.82
CA ASN A 324 12.37 -7.77 19.53
C ASN A 324 12.51 -6.29 19.19
N LEU A 325 12.20 -5.93 17.95
CA LEU A 325 12.26 -4.54 17.47
C LEU A 325 10.87 -3.90 17.38
N ASN A 326 9.84 -4.61 17.88
CA ASN A 326 8.44 -4.27 17.74
C ASN A 326 7.74 -3.97 19.07
N GLY A 327 8.46 -3.92 20.19
CA GLY A 327 7.85 -3.54 21.47
C GLY A 327 7.49 -2.05 21.59
N ASP A 328 6.94 -1.71 22.75
CA ASP A 328 6.51 -0.37 23.17
C ASP A 328 7.68 0.61 23.34
N TRP A 329 8.11 1.21 22.24
CA TRP A 329 9.26 2.11 22.19
C TRP A 329 8.82 3.56 22.00
N ASN A 330 9.34 4.45 22.85
CA ASN A 330 8.94 5.86 22.93
C ASN A 330 9.88 6.84 22.21
N GLY A 331 10.86 6.36 21.44
CA GLY A 331 11.81 7.21 20.71
C GLY A 331 12.98 7.77 21.53
N VAL A 332 12.99 7.64 22.86
CA VAL A 332 13.93 8.34 23.75
C VAL A 332 14.69 7.40 24.70
N SER A 333 14.01 6.41 25.29
CA SER A 333 14.62 5.37 26.13
C SER A 333 14.30 3.98 25.59
N GLY A 334 15.31 3.11 25.68
CA GLY A 334 15.37 1.75 25.13
C GLY A 334 14.50 0.72 25.84
N ASP A 335 13.28 1.10 26.21
CA ASP A 335 12.36 0.19 26.85
C ASP A 335 11.51 -0.49 25.76
N ALA A 336 11.37 -1.81 25.87
CA ALA A 336 10.64 -2.73 25.00
C ALA A 336 11.20 -3.08 23.60
N ILE A 337 12.23 -2.40 23.09
CA ILE A 337 12.98 -2.91 21.91
C ILE A 337 14.43 -3.25 22.24
N PHE A 338 14.88 -4.41 21.79
CA PHE A 338 16.21 -4.91 22.12
C PHE A 338 16.74 -5.88 21.06
N TRP A 339 18.05 -6.04 21.06
CA TRP A 339 18.74 -6.99 20.22
C TRP A 339 19.90 -7.62 20.98
N ASP A 340 19.78 -8.91 21.29
CA ASP A 340 20.74 -9.61 22.14
C ASP A 340 22.00 -10.02 21.36
N ASN A 341 23.12 -9.89 22.05
CA ASN A 341 24.45 -10.31 21.65
C ASN A 341 25.07 -11.08 22.81
N HIS A 342 24.89 -12.39 22.84
CA HIS A 342 25.54 -13.23 23.85
C HIS A 342 27.07 -13.22 23.58
N PRO A 343 27.95 -12.74 24.52
CA PRO A 343 27.87 -13.00 25.97
C PRO A 343 27.94 -11.76 26.90
N HIS A 344 27.74 -10.53 26.40
CA HIS A 344 27.93 -9.31 27.20
C HIS A 344 26.71 -8.40 27.19
N TYR A 345 25.63 -8.84 27.83
CA TYR A 345 24.37 -8.12 28.05
C TYR A 345 23.60 -7.73 26.76
N PRO A 346 22.27 -7.85 26.75
CA PRO A 346 21.46 -7.46 25.61
C PRO A 346 21.56 -5.97 25.29
N VAL A 347 21.51 -5.61 24.00
CA VAL A 347 21.51 -4.20 23.58
C VAL A 347 20.09 -3.67 23.57
N CYS A 348 19.74 -2.84 24.55
CA CYS A 348 18.36 -2.31 24.66
C CYS A 348 18.25 -0.83 24.39
N TRP A 349 19.36 -0.08 24.37
CA TRP A 349 19.34 1.34 23.97
C TRP A 349 19.33 1.51 22.45
N VAL A 350 18.40 0.82 21.80
CA VAL A 350 18.16 0.95 20.36
C VAL A 350 17.51 2.32 20.11
N LYS A 351 18.21 3.16 19.34
CA LYS A 351 17.74 4.49 18.93
C LYS A 351 16.95 4.48 17.63
N SER A 352 17.23 3.51 16.78
CA SER A 352 16.46 3.24 15.58
C SER A 352 16.70 1.81 15.13
N ALA A 353 15.75 1.26 14.40
CA ALA A 353 15.84 -0.06 13.81
C ALA A 353 15.23 -0.05 12.41
N GLU A 354 15.87 -0.75 11.48
CA GLU A 354 15.30 -1.05 10.17
C GLU A 354 15.51 -2.52 9.84
N MET A 355 14.50 -3.17 9.27
CA MET A 355 14.62 -4.49 8.70
C MET A 355 14.25 -4.45 7.21
N LYS A 356 15.14 -5.00 6.38
CA LYS A 356 15.02 -4.94 4.93
C LYS A 356 15.49 -6.21 4.25
N ILE A 357 14.87 -6.50 3.11
CA ILE A 357 15.15 -7.68 2.29
C ILE A 357 15.58 -7.29 0.89
N ARG A 358 16.42 -8.12 0.28
CA ARG A 358 16.86 -7.97 -1.11
C ARG A 358 17.07 -9.35 -1.74
N PRO A 359 16.74 -9.56 -3.03
CA PRO A 359 17.04 -10.82 -3.70
C PRO A 359 18.53 -11.21 -3.59
N VAL A 360 18.77 -12.52 -3.46
CA VAL A 360 20.10 -13.11 -3.60
C VAL A 360 20.39 -13.26 -5.10
N LEU A 361 21.62 -12.92 -5.50
CA LEU A 361 22.08 -12.97 -6.89
C LEU A 361 22.53 -14.36 -7.32
#